data_AF-A0A7C5Z8R2-F1
#
_entry.id   AF-A0A7C5Z8R2-F1
#
_cell.length_a   1.000
_cell.length_b   1.000
_cell.length_c   1.000
_cell.angle_alpha   90.00
_cell.angle_beta   90.00
_cell.angle_gamma   90.00
#
_symmetry.space_group_name_H-M   'P 1'
#
loop_
_entity.id
_entity.type
_entity.pdbx_description
1 polymer ?
#
loop_
_entity_poly.entity_id
_entity_poly.type
_entity_poly.pdbx_seq_one_letter_code
_entity_poly.pdbx_strand_id
1 'polypeptide(L)'
;MTAQARRQLTQIFGAATLRGKHLPERLEQWVREQERLSSPAGAPAPRKPLLLQCGERRLRVRLVTGFEQKLLILEGEEEPLKPADFEAFGLTRREAEVLVWVCQGKGNREIATILGLSVRTIEKHMERILEKLGVETRTAAAILARQLAAGVNSPLKASG
;
A
#
# COMPACT_ATOMS: atom_id res chain seq x y z
N MET A 1 17.76 -4.23 -11.74
CA MET A 1 16.90 -3.83 -10.60
C MET A 1 16.19 -2.55 -10.99
N THR A 2 14.86 -2.49 -10.96
CA THR A 2 14.11 -1.28 -11.36
C THR A 2 14.26 -0.16 -10.32
N ALA A 3 14.06 1.10 -10.72
CA ALA A 3 14.17 2.25 -9.81
C ALA A 3 13.14 2.21 -8.67
N GLN A 4 11.97 1.58 -8.90
CA GLN A 4 10.93 1.36 -7.88
C GLN A 4 11.36 0.29 -6.87
N ALA A 5 11.87 -0.86 -7.35
CA ALA A 5 12.40 -1.92 -6.49
C ALA A 5 13.57 -1.41 -5.62
N ARG A 6 14.45 -0.60 -6.21
CA ARG A 6 15.56 0.04 -5.47
C ARG A 6 15.04 0.97 -4.39
N ARG A 7 14.06 1.84 -4.69
CA ARG A 7 13.45 2.73 -3.68
C ARG A 7 12.79 1.97 -2.53
N GLN A 8 12.05 0.91 -2.82
CA GLN A 8 11.43 0.07 -1.79
C GLN A 8 12.49 -0.60 -0.92
N LEU A 9 13.53 -1.20 -1.52
CA LEU A 9 14.61 -1.83 -0.75
C LEU A 9 15.38 -0.80 0.11
N THR A 10 15.61 0.42 -0.40
CA THR A 10 16.28 1.50 0.34
C THR A 10 15.50 1.90 1.58
N GLN A 11 14.17 1.94 1.50
CA GLN A 11 13.32 2.26 2.65
C GLN A 11 13.35 1.17 3.74
N ILE A 12 13.52 -0.10 3.37
CA ILE A 12 13.50 -1.24 4.30
C ILE A 12 14.86 -1.46 4.98
N PHE A 13 15.93 -1.42 4.20
CA PHE A 13 17.27 -1.80 4.67
C PHE A 13 18.20 -0.59 4.90
N GLY A 14 17.70 0.62 4.65
CA GLY A 14 18.49 1.84 4.66
C GLY A 14 19.31 2.01 3.38
N ALA A 15 19.51 3.27 2.97
CA ALA A 15 20.25 3.62 1.75
C ALA A 15 21.71 3.12 1.75
N ALA A 16 22.29 2.89 2.93
CA ALA A 16 23.63 2.37 3.08
C ALA A 16 23.79 0.94 2.54
N THR A 17 22.74 0.12 2.63
CA THR A 17 22.78 -1.32 2.34
C THR A 17 22.69 -1.62 0.84
N LEU A 18 22.28 -0.65 0.02
CA LEU A 18 22.16 -0.77 -1.45
C LEU A 18 23.21 0.08 -2.20
N ARG A 19 24.25 0.53 -1.51
CA ARG A 19 25.39 1.21 -2.16
C ARG A 19 26.23 0.26 -3.01
N GLY A 20 26.10 -1.06 -2.83
CA GLY A 20 26.76 -2.09 -3.64
C GLY A 20 25.81 -2.87 -4.56
N LYS A 21 26.37 -3.76 -5.39
CA LYS A 21 25.62 -4.76 -6.20
C LYS A 21 25.04 -5.91 -5.36
N HIS A 22 25.09 -5.81 -4.04
CA HIS A 22 24.76 -6.91 -3.12
C HIS A 22 23.38 -6.71 -2.51
N LEU A 23 22.66 -7.82 -2.34
CA LEU A 23 21.40 -7.85 -1.63
C LEU A 23 21.65 -7.71 -0.12
N PRO A 24 20.72 -7.11 0.64
CA PRO A 24 20.78 -7.11 2.10
C PRO A 24 20.87 -8.53 2.66
N GLU A 25 21.62 -8.73 3.74
CA GLU A 25 21.96 -10.06 4.29
C GLU A 25 20.72 -10.95 4.52
N ARG A 26 19.64 -10.39 5.07
CA ARG A 26 18.38 -11.12 5.31
C ARG A 26 17.71 -11.61 4.03
N LEU A 27 17.79 -10.83 2.95
CA LEU A 27 17.30 -11.22 1.62
C LEU A 27 18.21 -12.25 0.99
N GLU A 28 19.53 -12.09 1.13
CA GLU A 28 20.51 -13.04 0.60
C GLU A 28 20.39 -14.41 1.27
N GLN A 29 20.28 -14.46 2.61
CA GLN A 29 20.05 -15.68 3.38
C GLN A 29 18.74 -16.36 2.95
N TRP A 30 17.67 -15.61 2.79
CA TRP A 30 16.40 -16.17 2.31
C TRP A 30 16.49 -16.68 0.86
N VAL A 31 17.17 -15.97 -0.04
CA VAL A 31 17.39 -16.44 -1.42
C VAL A 31 18.18 -17.76 -1.42
N ARG A 32 19.27 -17.85 -0.65
CA ARG A 32 20.06 -19.09 -0.50
C ARG A 32 19.23 -20.24 0.08
N GLU A 33 18.35 -19.96 1.04
CA GLU A 33 17.43 -20.95 1.61
C GLU A 33 16.42 -21.45 0.57
N GLN A 34 15.84 -20.58 -0.24
CA GLN A 34 14.93 -20.96 -1.33
C GLN A 34 15.64 -21.75 -2.44
N GLU A 35 16.92 -21.49 -2.68
CA GLU A 35 17.76 -22.24 -3.61
C GLU A 35 18.06 -23.64 -3.09
N ARG A 36 18.37 -23.79 -1.79
CA ARG A 36 18.56 -25.10 -1.16
C ARG A 36 17.31 -25.98 -1.24
N LEU A 37 16.14 -25.35 -1.20
CA LEU A 37 14.84 -26.01 -1.33
C LEU A 37 14.41 -26.24 -2.79
N SER A 38 15.11 -25.65 -3.76
CA SER A 38 14.85 -25.86 -5.18
C SER A 38 15.53 -27.15 -5.63
N SER A 39 14.80 -28.26 -5.55
CA SER A 39 15.26 -29.56 -6.08
C SER A 39 15.46 -29.47 -7.61
N PRO A 40 16.53 -30.07 -8.18
CA PRO A 40 16.77 -30.07 -9.63
C PRO A 40 15.70 -30.84 -10.44
N ALA A 41 14.79 -31.56 -9.77
CA ALA A 41 13.83 -32.48 -10.39
C ALA A 41 12.52 -31.85 -10.93
N GLY A 42 12.51 -30.56 -11.28
CA GLY A 42 11.45 -29.97 -12.12
C GLY A 42 10.07 -29.73 -11.48
N ALA A 43 9.84 -30.11 -10.22
CA ALA A 43 8.61 -29.74 -9.50
C ALA A 43 8.82 -28.44 -8.70
N PRO A 44 8.05 -27.36 -8.96
CA PRO A 44 8.18 -26.13 -8.18
C PRO A 44 7.67 -26.37 -6.75
N ALA A 45 8.57 -26.56 -5.79
CA ALA A 45 8.22 -26.48 -4.38
C ALA A 45 7.52 -25.14 -4.10
N PRO A 46 6.48 -25.08 -3.25
CA PRO A 46 5.81 -23.82 -2.92
C PRO A 46 6.81 -22.92 -2.19
N ARG A 47 7.43 -22.01 -2.94
CA ARG A 47 8.37 -21.02 -2.41
C ARG A 47 7.63 -20.15 -1.40
N LYS A 48 7.93 -20.32 -0.12
CA LYS A 48 7.29 -19.52 0.94
C LYS A 48 7.72 -18.06 0.76
N PRO A 49 6.78 -17.13 0.52
CA PRO A 49 7.14 -15.72 0.37
C PRO A 49 7.77 -15.21 1.67
N LEU A 50 8.79 -14.38 1.56
CA LEU A 50 9.34 -13.68 2.71
C LEU A 50 8.45 -12.48 3.00
N LEU A 51 7.80 -12.47 4.15
CA LEU A 51 7.04 -11.32 4.64
C LEU A 51 7.97 -10.44 5.49
N LEU A 52 8.13 -9.18 5.09
CA LEU A 52 8.89 -8.16 5.79
C LEU A 52 7.91 -7.10 6.30
N GLN A 53 7.90 -6.83 7.60
CA GLN A 53 7.18 -5.69 8.19
C GLN A 53 8.10 -4.46 8.15
N CYS A 54 7.61 -3.35 7.61
CA CYS A 54 8.32 -2.07 7.45
C CYS A 54 7.45 -0.94 8.01
N GLY A 55 7.60 -0.64 9.31
CA GLY A 55 6.64 0.23 10.01
C GLY A 55 5.24 -0.36 9.93
N GLU A 56 4.29 0.39 9.38
CA GLU A 56 2.91 -0.06 9.13
C GLU A 56 2.73 -0.85 7.83
N ARG A 57 3.75 -0.92 6.97
CA ARG A 57 3.64 -1.55 5.65
C ARG A 57 4.16 -2.98 5.69
N ARG A 58 3.44 -3.90 5.06
CA ARG A 58 3.93 -5.26 4.84
C ARG A 58 4.50 -5.36 3.43
N LEU A 59 5.58 -6.10 3.28
CA LEU A 59 6.21 -6.36 1.99
C LEU A 59 6.36 -7.85 1.82
N ARG A 60 5.77 -8.36 0.75
CA ARG A 60 5.87 -9.75 0.35
C ARG A 60 6.93 -9.87 -0.73
N VAL A 61 7.99 -10.62 -0.44
CA VAL A 61 9.07 -10.88 -1.37
C VAL A 61 8.93 -12.27 -1.95
N ARG A 62 8.97 -12.38 -3.27
CA ARG A 62 8.96 -13.63 -4.02
C ARG A 62 10.19 -13.73 -4.91
N LEU A 63 10.73 -14.94 -5.01
CA LEU A 63 11.85 -15.26 -5.88
C LEU A 63 11.32 -16.04 -7.08
N VAL A 64 11.45 -15.46 -8.26
CA VAL A 64 11.19 -16.10 -9.54
C VAL A 64 12.55 -16.41 -10.17
N THR A 65 12.80 -17.68 -10.44
CA THR A 65 14.03 -18.12 -11.11
C THR A 65 13.66 -18.45 -12.56
N GLY A 66 14.19 -17.68 -13.51
CA GLY A 66 14.20 -18.07 -14.92
C GLY A 66 15.47 -18.87 -15.25
N PHE A 67 15.61 -19.26 -16.52
CA PHE A 67 16.75 -20.06 -17.00
C PHE A 67 18.11 -19.34 -16.86
N GLU A 68 18.14 -18.01 -16.99
CA GLU A 68 19.39 -17.23 -16.98
C GLU A 68 19.40 -16.08 -15.95
N GLN A 69 18.24 -15.77 -15.37
CA GLN A 69 18.10 -14.62 -14.47
C GLN A 69 17.19 -14.91 -13.28
N LYS A 70 17.60 -14.42 -12.11
CA LYS A 70 16.84 -14.48 -10.87
C LYS A 70 16.16 -13.12 -10.64
N LEU A 71 14.84 -13.13 -10.51
CA LEU A 71 14.00 -11.96 -10.30
C LEU A 71 13.42 -12.00 -8.89
N LEU A 72 13.65 -10.93 -8.12
CA LEU A 72 12.93 -10.67 -6.89
C LEU A 72 11.72 -9.78 -7.19
N ILE A 73 10.54 -10.27 -6.85
CA ILE A 73 9.29 -9.49 -6.89
C ILE A 73 9.04 -9.00 -5.48
N LEU A 74 8.92 -7.68 -5.33
CA LEU A 74 8.57 -6.99 -4.08
C LEU A 74 7.13 -6.50 -4.21
N GLU A 75 6.20 -7.15 -3.54
CA GLU A 75 4.81 -6.76 -3.46
C GLU A 75 4.59 -5.98 -2.16
N GLY A 76 4.27 -4.69 -2.28
CA GLY A 76 3.81 -3.90 -1.13
C GLY A 76 2.40 -4.31 -0.75
N GLU A 77 2.24 -4.92 0.41
CA GLU A 77 0.97 -5.00 1.12
C GLU A 77 0.80 -3.68 1.87
N GLU A 78 0.25 -2.67 1.17
CA GLU A 78 -0.37 -1.54 1.87
C GLU A 78 -1.57 -2.09 2.65
N GLU A 79 -1.56 -1.91 3.97
CA GLU A 79 -2.76 -2.20 4.77
C GLU A 79 -3.91 -1.40 4.14
N PRO A 80 -5.03 -2.06 3.76
CA PRO A 80 -6.12 -1.37 3.11
C PRO A 80 -6.66 -0.31 4.05
N LEU A 81 -6.84 0.91 3.53
CA LEU A 81 -7.50 1.99 4.27
C LEU A 81 -8.88 1.53 4.72
N LYS A 82 -9.18 1.74 6.00
CA LYS A 82 -10.45 1.39 6.63
C LYS A 82 -11.25 2.67 6.85
N PRO A 83 -12.59 2.63 6.79
CA PRO A 83 -13.41 3.80 7.11
C PRO A 83 -13.12 4.38 8.50
N ALA A 84 -12.82 3.52 9.47
CA ALA A 84 -12.45 3.91 10.83
C ALA A 84 -11.21 4.83 10.89
N ASP A 85 -10.30 4.75 9.91
CA ASP A 85 -9.12 5.61 9.82
C ASP A 85 -9.53 7.08 9.59
N PHE A 86 -10.74 7.34 9.09
CA PHE A 86 -11.23 8.68 8.74
C PHE A 86 -12.32 9.21 9.67
N GLU A 87 -12.95 8.36 10.49
CA GLU A 87 -13.99 8.78 11.44
C GLU A 87 -13.45 9.76 12.48
N ALA A 88 -12.18 9.62 12.88
CA ALA A 88 -11.49 10.54 13.77
C ALA A 88 -11.33 11.97 13.20
N PHE A 89 -11.52 12.15 11.89
CA PHE A 89 -11.39 13.43 11.18
C PHE A 89 -12.76 14.08 10.87
N GLY A 90 -13.82 13.66 11.56
CA GLY A 90 -15.16 14.24 11.43
C GLY A 90 -15.95 13.77 10.21
N LEU A 91 -15.44 12.76 9.48
CA LEU A 91 -16.20 12.10 8.43
C LEU A 91 -17.21 11.13 9.05
N THR A 92 -18.41 11.10 8.49
CA THR A 92 -19.37 10.03 8.78
C THR A 92 -18.85 8.72 8.18
N ARG A 93 -19.32 7.58 8.71
CA ARG A 93 -18.99 6.25 8.18
C ARG A 93 -19.19 6.14 6.66
N ARG A 94 -20.28 6.70 6.11
CA ARG A 94 -20.54 6.67 4.66
C ARG A 94 -19.58 7.55 3.86
N GLU A 95 -19.22 8.72 4.38
CA GLU A 95 -18.21 9.57 3.75
C GLU A 95 -16.83 8.90 3.76
N ALA A 96 -16.48 8.25 4.88
CA ALA A 96 -15.24 7.49 5.01
C ALA A 96 -15.20 6.29 4.04
N GLU A 97 -16.29 5.53 3.90
CA GLU A 97 -16.40 4.45 2.91
C GLU A 97 -16.19 4.96 1.47
N VAL A 98 -16.82 6.09 1.11
CA VAL A 98 -16.61 6.72 -0.20
C VAL A 98 -15.14 7.11 -0.40
N LEU A 99 -14.52 7.74 0.62
CA LEU A 99 -13.13 8.18 0.56
C LEU A 99 -12.13 7.01 0.45
N VAL A 100 -12.41 5.86 1.08
CA VAL A 100 -11.61 4.62 0.90
C VAL A 100 -11.58 4.21 -0.57
N TRP A 101 -12.74 4.17 -1.24
CA TRP A 101 -12.79 3.78 -2.66
C TRP A 101 -12.17 4.83 -3.59
N VAL A 102 -12.29 6.11 -3.24
CA VAL A 102 -11.57 7.20 -3.92
C VAL A 102 -10.05 6.97 -3.86
N CYS A 103 -9.53 6.59 -2.69
CA CYS A 103 -8.10 6.28 -2.51
C CYS A 103 -7.64 5.01 -3.25
N GLN A 104 -8.58 4.18 -3.69
CA GLN A 104 -8.35 3.03 -4.56
C GLN A 104 -8.52 3.37 -6.06
N GLY A 105 -8.73 4.63 -6.40
CA GLY A 105 -8.86 5.11 -7.79
C GLY A 105 -10.25 4.90 -8.40
N LYS A 106 -11.27 4.58 -7.61
CA LYS A 106 -12.63 4.36 -8.13
C LYS A 106 -13.34 5.66 -8.47
N GLY A 107 -14.02 5.69 -9.61
CA GLY A 107 -14.88 6.79 -10.04
C GLY A 107 -16.27 6.74 -9.38
N ASN A 108 -17.02 7.84 -9.41
CA ASN A 108 -18.33 7.94 -8.73
C ASN A 108 -19.32 6.85 -9.16
N ARG A 109 -19.33 6.46 -10.45
CA ARG A 109 -20.18 5.38 -10.97
C ARG A 109 -19.82 4.02 -10.39
N GLU A 110 -18.53 3.70 -10.31
CA GLU A 110 -18.08 2.45 -9.69
C GLU A 110 -18.42 2.42 -8.20
N ILE A 111 -18.18 3.53 -7.49
CA ILE A 111 -18.48 3.64 -6.05
C ILE A 111 -19.97 3.50 -5.80
N ALA A 112 -20.80 4.13 -6.63
CA ALA A 112 -22.26 4.01 -6.57
C ALA A 112 -22.69 2.55 -6.68
N THR A 113 -22.15 1.81 -7.65
CA THR A 113 -22.39 0.37 -7.81
C THR A 113 -21.90 -0.43 -6.60
N ILE A 114 -20.69 -0.17 -6.10
CA ILE A 114 -20.09 -0.89 -4.97
C ILE A 114 -20.90 -0.70 -3.68
N LEU A 115 -21.39 0.51 -3.44
CA LEU A 115 -22.11 0.85 -2.21
C LEU A 115 -23.64 0.70 -2.32
N GLY A 116 -24.16 0.34 -3.51
CA GLY A 116 -25.60 0.25 -3.75
C GLY A 116 -26.31 1.60 -3.66
N LEU A 117 -25.66 2.68 -4.09
CA LEU A 117 -26.15 4.06 -4.02
C LEU A 117 -26.26 4.67 -5.43
N SER A 118 -26.94 5.81 -5.54
CA SER A 118 -26.95 6.58 -6.79
C SER A 118 -25.65 7.36 -6.98
N VAL A 119 -25.26 7.62 -8.23
CA VAL A 119 -24.10 8.48 -8.55
C VAL A 119 -24.23 9.87 -7.91
N ARG A 120 -25.44 10.44 -7.93
CA ARG A 120 -25.76 11.72 -7.29
C ARG A 120 -25.54 11.69 -5.77
N THR A 121 -25.86 10.58 -5.13
CA THR A 121 -25.57 10.38 -3.70
C THR A 121 -24.07 10.39 -3.44
N ILE A 122 -23.28 9.73 -4.29
CA ILE A 122 -21.82 9.74 -4.19
C ILE A 122 -21.24 11.13 -4.41
N GLU A 123 -21.75 11.88 -5.39
CA GLU A 123 -21.38 13.29 -5.61
C GLU A 123 -21.64 14.13 -4.36
N LYS A 124 -22.80 13.94 -3.71
CA LYS A 124 -23.12 14.67 -2.49
C LYS A 124 -22.21 14.30 -1.31
N HIS A 125 -21.84 13.02 -1.18
CA HIS A 125 -20.83 12.61 -0.21
C HIS A 125 -19.47 13.23 -0.51
N MET A 126 -19.07 13.27 -1.79
CA MET A 126 -17.81 13.90 -2.19
C MET A 126 -17.76 15.40 -1.86
N GLU A 127 -18.82 16.16 -2.13
CA GLU A 127 -18.91 17.57 -1.74
C GLU A 127 -18.63 17.76 -0.23
N ARG A 128 -19.29 16.96 0.61
CA ARG A 128 -19.12 17.02 2.07
C ARG A 128 -17.72 16.58 2.52
N ILE A 129 -17.14 15.58 1.86
CA ILE A 129 -15.76 15.14 2.14
C ILE A 129 -14.77 16.26 1.85
N LEU A 130 -14.90 16.91 0.69
CA LEU A 130 -14.04 18.02 0.28
C LEU A 130 -14.13 19.18 1.28
N GLU A 131 -15.35 19.55 1.66
CA GLU A 131 -15.61 20.59 2.67
C GLU A 131 -14.99 20.24 4.04
N LYS A 132 -15.24 19.03 4.55
CA LYS A 132 -14.72 18.59 5.86
C LYS A 132 -13.21 18.46 5.90
N LEU A 133 -12.59 18.08 4.78
CA LEU A 133 -11.14 17.95 4.66
C LEU A 133 -10.45 19.27 4.29
N GLY A 134 -11.21 20.33 3.97
CA GLY A 134 -10.66 21.62 3.56
C GLY A 134 -9.86 21.57 2.25
N VAL A 135 -10.26 20.71 1.31
CA VAL A 135 -9.58 20.52 0.02
C VAL A 135 -10.55 20.68 -1.14
N GLU A 136 -10.06 21.16 -2.28
CA GLU A 136 -10.92 21.52 -3.41
C GLU A 136 -11.07 20.39 -4.45
N THR A 137 -10.19 19.37 -4.40
CA THR A 137 -10.16 18.32 -5.41
C THR A 137 -10.19 16.93 -4.82
N ARG A 138 -10.82 16.00 -5.53
CA ARG A 138 -10.82 14.56 -5.21
C ARG A 138 -9.40 14.02 -5.03
N THR A 139 -8.48 14.45 -5.90
CA THR A 139 -7.08 14.02 -5.84
C THR A 139 -6.40 14.53 -4.57
N ALA A 140 -6.63 15.78 -4.19
CA ALA A 140 -6.13 16.33 -2.92
C ALA A 140 -6.71 15.58 -1.71
N ALA A 141 -8.02 15.27 -1.73
CA ALA A 141 -8.65 14.46 -0.69
C ALA A 141 -8.02 13.05 -0.58
N ALA A 142 -7.76 12.39 -1.70
CA ALA A 142 -7.11 11.07 -1.72
C ALA A 142 -5.68 11.12 -1.16
N ILE A 143 -4.90 12.15 -1.52
CA ILE A 143 -3.54 12.34 -1.02
C ILE A 143 -3.57 12.59 0.48
N LEU A 144 -4.43 13.49 0.95
CA LEU A 144 -4.56 13.82 2.36
C LEU A 144 -5.00 12.59 3.17
N ALA A 145 -6.00 11.85 2.71
CA ALA A 145 -6.45 10.62 3.35
C ALA A 145 -5.30 9.60 3.55
N ARG A 146 -4.43 9.45 2.55
CA ARG A 146 -3.24 8.58 2.65
C ARG A 146 -2.22 9.08 3.67
N GLN A 147 -2.09 10.39 3.85
CA GLN A 147 -1.21 10.98 4.86
C GLN A 147 -1.78 10.83 6.27
N LEU A 148 -3.09 11.02 6.42
CA LEU A 148 -3.80 10.86 7.69
C LEU A 148 -3.71 9.42 8.20
N ALA A 149 -3.97 8.45 7.31
CA ALA A 149 -3.89 7.03 7.65
C ALA A 149 -2.48 6.53 7.96
N ALA A 150 -1.44 7.19 7.42
CA ALA A 150 -0.04 6.88 7.73
C ALA A 150 0.49 7.59 9.00
N GLY A 151 -0.39 8.28 9.75
CA GLY A 151 -0.02 9.02 10.95
C GLY A 151 0.84 10.27 10.71
N VAL A 152 0.99 10.72 9.46
CA VAL A 152 1.92 11.81 9.07
C VAL A 152 1.33 13.20 9.34
N ASN A 153 0.03 13.30 9.60
CA ASN A 153 -0.62 14.56 9.98
C ASN A 153 -1.72 14.29 11.00
N SER A 154 -1.41 14.47 12.29
CA SER A 154 -2.43 14.74 13.31
C SER A 154 -2.53 16.24 13.51
N PRO A 155 -3.49 16.91 12.85
CA PRO A 155 -4.10 18.07 13.46
C PRO A 155 -5.62 17.92 13.42
N LEU A 156 -6.22 18.10 14.60
CA LEU A 156 -7.55 18.63 14.93
C LEU A 156 -8.08 17.99 16.23
N LYS A 157 -7.28 18.08 17.30
CA LYS A 157 -7.85 18.34 18.64
C LYS A 157 -8.05 19.85 18.74
N ALA A 158 -9.16 20.36 18.21
CA ALA A 158 -9.71 21.62 18.71
C ALA A 158 -10.57 21.24 19.93
N SER A 159 -9.97 21.38 21.11
CA SER A 159 -10.66 21.33 22.39
C SER A 159 -11.75 22.41 22.43
N GLY A 160 -12.87 22.07 23.06
CA GLY A 160 -13.96 23.01 23.38
C GLY A 160 -13.65 23.90 24.57
#